data_AF-A0A850A1W5-F1
#
_entry.id   AF-A0A850A1W5-F1
#
_cell.length_a   1.000
_cell.length_b   1.000
_cell.length_c   1.000
_cell.angle_alpha   90.00
_cell.angle_beta   90.00
_cell.angle_gamma   90.00
#
_symmetry.space_group_name_H-M   'P 1'
#
loop_
_entity.id
_entity.type
_entity.pdbx_description
1 polymer ?
#
loop_
_entity_poly.entity_id
_entity_poly.type
_entity_poly.pdbx_seq_one_letter_code
_entity_poly.pdbx_strand_id
1 'polypeptide(L)' 'MDRLHALWARARGQDCYTCQFAQTFRSNGDGQVTRLHAFCRNPDSQFHDRPLPARRWCPAWQQDPGGRKPDPVEAEGLTA' A
#
# COMPACT_ATOMS: atom_id res chain seq x y z
N MET A 1 -3.27 -1.69 20.95
CA MET A 1 -3.47 -0.43 20.20
C MET A 1 -3.87 -0.82 18.78
N ASP A 2 -5.01 -0.46 18.18
CA ASP A 2 -6.21 0.24 18.61
C ASP A 2 -7.20 0.00 17.44
N ARG A 3 -8.10 -0.98 17.59
CA ARG A 3 -8.99 -1.39 16.49
C ARG A 3 -9.90 -0.23 16.05
N LEU A 4 -10.17 0.70 16.96
CA LEU A 4 -11.00 1.87 16.70
C LEU A 4 -10.26 2.86 15.80
N HIS A 5 -8.99 3.16 16.09
CA HIS A 5 -8.15 3.97 15.20
C HIS A 5 -7.96 3.34 13.83
N ALA A 6 -7.77 2.02 13.74
CA ALA A 6 -7.66 1.33 12.45
C ALA A 6 -8.98 1.42 11.65
N LEU A 7 -10.13 1.29 12.30
CA LEU A 7 -11.44 1.46 11.67
C LEU A 7 -11.69 2.91 11.23
N TRP A 8 -11.28 3.87 12.04
CA TRP A 8 -11.47 5.29 11.76
C TRP A 8 -10.54 5.79 10.65
N ALA A 9 -9.28 5.36 10.66
CA ALA A 9 -8.34 5.55 9.57
C ALA A 9 -8.89 4.98 8.26
N ARG A 10 -9.41 3.75 8.30
CA ARG A 10 -10.04 3.11 7.13
C ARG A 10 -11.28 3.87 6.65
N ALA A 11 -12.10 4.40 7.55
CA ALA A 11 -13.26 5.23 7.20
C ALA A 11 -12.85 6.57 6.55
N ARG A 12 -11.65 7.09 6.86
CA ARG A 12 -11.08 8.28 6.21
C ARG A 12 -10.26 7.98 4.95
N GLY A 13 -10.22 6.73 4.49
CA GLY A 13 -9.37 6.33 3.36
C GLY A 13 -7.88 6.45 3.66
N GLN A 14 -7.49 6.41 4.93
CA GLN A 14 -6.10 6.31 5.34
C GLN A 14 -5.70 4.85 5.29
N ASP A 15 -4.99 4.50 4.23
CA ASP A 15 -4.53 3.16 3.96
C ASP A 15 -3.10 3.15 3.46
N CYS A 16 -2.54 1.97 3.28
CA CYS A 16 -1.14 1.86 2.85
C CYS A 16 -0.90 2.56 1.51
N TYR A 17 -1.85 2.59 0.57
CA TYR A 17 -1.68 3.25 -0.73
C TYR A 17 -1.82 4.77 -0.66
N THR A 18 -2.40 5.32 0.41
CA THR A 18 -2.37 6.76 0.70
C THR A 18 -1.22 7.15 1.63
N CYS A 19 -0.31 6.20 1.92
CA CYS A 19 0.84 6.43 2.77
C CYS A 19 2.09 6.84 1.99
N GLN A 20 2.84 7.82 2.50
CA GLN A 20 4.05 8.31 1.84
C GLN A 20 5.12 7.22 1.65
N PHE A 21 5.17 6.28 2.58
CA PHE A 21 6.17 5.21 2.61
C PHE A 21 5.79 3.98 1.79
N ALA A 22 4.60 3.95 1.17
CA ALA A 22 4.29 2.90 0.22
C ALA A 22 5.06 3.13 -1.08
N GLN A 23 5.81 2.13 -1.50
CA GLN A 23 6.45 2.10 -2.81
C GLN A 23 5.75 1.06 -3.66
N THR A 24 5.28 1.48 -4.82
CA THR A 24 4.80 0.58 -5.86
C THR A 24 5.86 0.46 -6.94
N PHE A 25 6.06 -0.75 -7.45
CA PHE A 25 6.92 -0.99 -8.60
C PHE A 25 6.29 -1.99 -9.54
N ARG A 26 6.46 -1.76 -10.85
CA ARG A 26 6.02 -2.68 -11.89
C ARG A 26 7.20 -3.57 -12.22
N SER A 27 7.03 -4.88 -12.05
CA SER A 27 8.00 -5.84 -12.56
C SER A 27 7.56 -6.27 -13.96
N ASN A 28 8.28 -5.79 -14.98
CA ASN A 28 8.13 -6.26 -16.36
C ASN A 28 9.17 -7.36 -16.58
N GLY A 29 8.78 -8.62 -16.36
CA GLY A 29 9.62 -9.77 -16.70
C GLY A 29 9.41 -10.16 -18.15
N ASP A 30 10.50 -10.45 -18.87
CA ASP A 30 10.56 -10.97 -20.23
C ASP A 30 9.49 -12.06 -20.48
N GLY A 31 8.33 -11.69 -21.04
CA GLY A 31 7.21 -12.59 -21.35
C GLY A 31 6.25 -12.96 -20.21
N GLN A 32 6.34 -12.38 -19.02
CA GLN A 32 5.40 -12.63 -17.91
C GLN A 32 4.41 -11.47 -17.68
N VAL A 33 3.24 -11.81 -17.12
CA VAL A 33 2.20 -10.85 -16.73
C VAL A 33 2.81 -9.75 -15.86
N THR A 34 2.62 -8.50 -16.26
CA THR A 34 3.07 -7.32 -15.50
C THR A 34 2.41 -7.31 -14.13
N ARG A 35 3.15 -7.70 -13.09
CA ARG A 35 2.67 -7.58 -11.71
C ARG A 35 3.08 -6.24 -11.12
N LEU A 36 2.09 -5.52 -10.62
CA LEU A 36 2.33 -4.40 -9.73
C LEU A 36 2.61 -4.97 -8.34
N HIS A 37 3.75 -4.61 -7.76
CA HIS A 37 4.04 -4.94 -6.38
C HIS A 37 4.03 -3.67 -5.52
N ALA A 38 3.69 -3.82 -4.24
CA ALA A 38 3.65 -2.72 -3.30
C ALA A 38 4.27 -3.12 -1.96
N PHE A 39 5.18 -2.29 -1.45
CA PHE A 39 5.95 -2.54 -0.22
C PHE A 39 5.94 -1.33 0.72
N CYS A 40 6.09 -1.58 2.02
CA CYS A 40 6.28 -0.53 3.01
C CYS A 40 7.78 -0.27 3.25
N ARG A 41 8.23 0.97 3.03
CA ARG A 41 9.61 1.40 3.29
C ARG A 41 9.77 2.19 4.59
N ASN A 42 8.76 2.20 5.47
CA ASN A 42 8.84 2.90 6.74
C ASN A 42 9.63 2.04 7.75
N PRO A 43 10.81 2.47 8.24
CA PRO A 43 11.59 1.70 9.21
C PRO A 43 10.87 1.54 10.56
N ASP A 44 9.99 2.47 10.94
CA ASP A 44 9.20 2.40 12.18
C ASP A 44 7.95 1.50 12.05
N SER A 45 7.66 1.01 10.84
CA SER A 45 6.54 0.11 10.62
C SER A 45 6.94 -1.33 10.88
N GLN A 46 6.05 -2.08 11.55
CA GLN A 46 6.16 -3.54 11.67
C GLN A 46 6.15 -4.29 10.32
N PHE A 47 5.87 -3.59 9.22
CA PHE A 47 5.85 -4.12 7.85
C PHE A 47 7.01 -3.61 6.99
N HIS A 48 8.06 -3.05 7.60
CA HIS A 48 9.25 -2.60 6.89
C HIS A 48 9.82 -3.69 5.97
N ASP A 49 10.09 -3.34 4.72
CA ASP A 49 10.56 -4.24 3.65
C ASP A 49 9.67 -5.47 3.39
N ARG A 50 8.40 -5.39 3.79
CA ARG A 50 7.41 -6.43 3.50
C ARG A 50 6.36 -5.94 2.51
N PRO A 51 5.74 -6.87 1.74
CA PRO A 51 4.58 -6.53 0.93
C PRO A 51 3.50 -5.87 1.79
N LEU A 52 2.79 -4.89 1.21
CA LEU A 52 1.74 -4.19 1.94
C LEU A 52 0.67 -5.19 2.42
N PRO A 53 0.34 -5.20 3.72
CA PRO A 53 -0.58 -6.17 4.28
C PRO A 53 -2.03 -5.87 3.89
N ALA A 54 -2.87 -6.92 3.80
CA ALA A 54 -4.31 -6.78 3.55
C ALA A 54 -5.05 -5.91 4.58
N ARG A 55 -4.49 -5.78 5.80
CA ARG A 55 -5.03 -4.91 6.85
C ARG A 55 -4.90 -3.41 6.56
N ARG A 56 -4.20 -3.02 5.48
CA ARG A 56 -4.24 -1.71 4.83
C ARG A 56 -4.13 -0.51 5.79
N TRP A 57 -3.40 -0.58 6.91
CA TRP A 57 -3.06 0.57 7.78
C TRP A 57 -2.08 0.17 8.90
N CYS A 58 -1.30 1.12 9.41
CA CYS A 58 -0.47 0.96 10.62
C CYS A 58 -0.34 2.29 11.39
N PRO A 59 0.04 2.28 12.68
CA PRO A 59 0.20 3.51 13.47
C PRO A 59 1.28 4.47 12.94
N ALA A 60 2.29 3.95 12.24
CA ALA A 60 3.34 4.74 11.60
C ALA A 60 2.91 5.31 10.23
N TRP A 61 1.61 5.30 9.93
CA TRP A 61 1.06 5.87 8.69
C TRP A 61 1.27 7.39 8.66
N GLN A 62 1.73 7.88 7.52
CA GLN A 62 1.83 9.30 7.21
C GLN A 62 1.26 9.55 5.82
N GLN A 63 0.53 10.65 5.66
CA GLN A 63 -0.16 10.99 4.42
C GLN A 63 0.84 11.24 3.28
N ASP A 64 0.62 10.61 2.13
CA ASP A 64 1.37 10.93 0.91
C ASP A 64 0.88 12.27 0.33
N PRO A 65 1.76 13.27 0.15
CA PRO A 65 1.39 14.57 -0.42
C PRO A 65 1.02 14.49 -1.91
N GLY A 66 1.44 13.44 -2.62
CA GLY A 66 1.09 13.15 -4.02
C GLY A 66 -0.23 12.40 -4.19
N GLY A 67 -0.92 12.04 -3.09
CA GLY A 67 -2.22 11.38 -3.12
C GLY A 67 -2.15 9.85 -3.12
N ARG A 68 -3.23 9.21 -3.60
CA ARG A 68 -3.38 7.74 -3.54
C ARG A 68 -2.58 7.05 -4.64
N LYS A 69 -1.74 6.08 -4.25
CA LYS A 69 -0.98 5.19 -5.15
C LYS A 69 -1.88 4.07 -5.68
N PRO A 70 -1.58 3.50 -6.86
CA PRO A 70 -2.35 2.39 -7.42
C PRO A 70 -2.27 1.15 -6.53
N ASP A 71 -3.42 0.55 -6.24
CA ASP A 71 -3.50 -0.77 -5.61
C ASP A 71 -3.21 -1.85 -6.68
N PRO A 72 -2.33 -2.83 -6.39
CA PRO A 72 -1.96 -3.88 -7.33
C PRO A 72 -3.12 -4.80 -7.74
N VAL A 73 -4.11 -5.01 -6.87
CA VAL A 73 -5.29 -5.80 -7.21
C VAL A 73 -6.21 -5.03 -8.16
N GLU A 74 -6.37 -3.72 -7.95
CA GLU A 74 -7.09 -2.84 -8.87
C GLU A 74 -6.35 -2.71 -10.22
N ALA A 75 -5.01 -2.67 -10.21
CA ALA A 75 -4.20 -2.52 -11.41
C ALA A 75 -4.18 -3.76 -12.33
N GLU A 76 -4.24 -4.99 -11.77
CA GLU A 76 -4.33 -6.22 -12.57
C GLU A 76 -5.69 -6.36 -13.28
N GLY A 77 -6.76 -5.75 -12.73
CA GLY A 77 -8.10 -5.77 -13.32
C GLY A 77 -8.33 -4.81 -14.49
N LEU A 78 -7.40 -3.88 -14.78
CA LEU A 78 -7.47 -2.97 -15.93
C LEU A 78 -6.91 -3.57 -17.23
N THR A 79 -6.47 -4.83 -17.20
CA THR A 79 -6.05 -5.61 -18.36
C THR A 79 -7.04 -6.75 -18.60
N ALA A 80 -8.23 -6.40 -19.08
CA ALA A 80 -9.18 -7.34 -19.70
C ALA A 80 -9.89 -6.64 -20.87
#